data_AF-A0A840BXT5-F1
#
_entry.id   AF-A0A840BXT5-F1
#
_cell.length_a   1.000
_cell.length_b   1.000
_cell.length_c   1.000
_cell.angle_alpha   90.00
_cell.angle_beta   90.00
_cell.angle_gamma   90.00
#
_symmetry.space_group_name_H-M   'P 1'
#
loop_
_entity.id
_entity.type
_entity.pdbx_description
1 polymer ?
#
loop_
_entity_poly.entity_id
_entity_poly.type
_entity_poly.pdbx_seq_one_letter_code
_entity_poly.pdbx_strand_id
1 'polypeptide(L)'
;MAHGVLKGVGDFYAGLLHPIVVPAELLAIAAMGLLVGRSGLATCRRGIPMLAAGVAVGLGLASVVTTSGTTTPLVVAALVAGAIVTADQRVPPWVAAGLAALAGTALGIDAAPEAKSHIAAVTSGVATIVGSTALATIIAALALRVEKHWQHVAAQVAGSWITAWAMLYFAYQLALLSR
;
A
#
# COMPACT_ATOMS: atom_id res chain seq x y z
N MET A 1 -13.05 19.49 6.64
CA MET A 1 -13.89 18.59 7.46
C MET A 1 -14.39 17.46 6.56
N ALA A 2 -13.54 16.51 6.21
CA ALA A 2 -13.98 15.33 5.48
C ALA A 2 -14.78 14.48 6.47
N HIS A 3 -16.09 14.38 6.27
CA HIS A 3 -16.85 13.32 6.92
C HIS A 3 -16.32 12.00 6.34
N GLY A 4 -15.79 11.11 7.19
CA GLY A 4 -15.28 9.81 6.77
C GLY A 4 -16.22 9.14 5.75
N VAL A 5 -15.66 8.70 4.64
CA VAL A 5 -16.35 8.24 3.41
C VAL A 5 -17.39 7.13 3.68
N LEU A 6 -17.36 6.51 4.86
CA LEU A 6 -18.16 5.35 5.26
C LEU A 6 -18.95 5.60 6.56
N LYS A 7 -19.73 6.69 6.63
CA LYS A 7 -20.58 6.97 7.79
C LYS A 7 -21.64 5.86 7.95
N GLY A 8 -21.58 5.11 9.05
CA GLY A 8 -22.56 4.07 9.41
C GLY A 8 -22.12 2.61 9.17
N VAL A 9 -20.92 2.36 8.64
CA VAL A 9 -20.44 0.97 8.38
C VAL A 9 -19.72 0.37 9.61
N GLY A 10 -19.42 1.17 10.62
CA GLY A 10 -18.73 0.74 11.85
C GLY A 10 -17.21 0.80 11.74
N ASP A 11 -16.52 0.95 12.88
CA ASP A 11 -15.09 1.25 12.95
C ASP A 11 -14.21 0.16 12.31
N PHE A 12 -14.65 -1.10 12.40
CA PHE A 12 -13.99 -2.24 11.75
C PHE A 12 -14.00 -2.09 10.22
N TYR A 13 -15.16 -1.91 9.60
CA TYR A 13 -15.25 -1.80 8.14
C TYR A 13 -14.62 -0.51 7.63
N ALA A 14 -14.70 0.57 8.41
CA ALA A 14 -14.00 1.81 8.11
C ALA A 14 -12.48 1.57 7.98
N GLY A 15 -11.87 0.85 8.93
CA GLY A 15 -10.46 0.47 8.84
C GLY A 15 -10.17 -0.54 7.71
N LEU A 16 -11.01 -1.57 7.57
CA LEU A 16 -10.82 -2.63 6.56
C LEU A 16 -10.81 -2.08 5.14
N LEU A 17 -11.69 -1.13 4.84
CA LEU A 17 -11.86 -0.54 3.52
C LEU A 17 -11.02 0.72 3.32
N HIS A 18 -10.44 1.30 4.37
CA HIS A 18 -9.62 2.52 4.30
C HIS A 18 -8.61 2.48 3.14
N PRO A 19 -7.81 1.41 2.98
CA PRO A 19 -6.80 1.36 1.93
C PRO A 19 -7.34 1.20 0.52
N ILE A 20 -8.63 0.87 0.38
CA ILE A 20 -9.31 0.76 -0.90
C ILE A 20 -9.91 2.10 -1.30
N VAL A 21 -10.42 2.88 -0.34
CA VAL A 21 -11.01 4.19 -0.61
C VAL A 21 -9.97 5.30 -0.74
N VAL A 22 -8.77 5.15 -0.16
CA VAL A 22 -7.65 6.09 -0.32
C VAL A 22 -6.79 5.68 -1.54
N PRO A 23 -6.78 6.45 -2.65
CA PRO A 23 -6.11 6.02 -3.89
C PRO A 23 -4.61 5.81 -3.74
N ALA A 24 -3.93 6.60 -2.91
CA ALA A 24 -2.49 6.47 -2.68
C ALA A 24 -2.13 5.16 -1.96
N GLU A 25 -2.92 4.79 -0.95
CA GLU A 25 -2.79 3.52 -0.24
C GLU A 25 -3.05 2.33 -1.18
N LEU A 26 -4.12 2.41 -1.99
CA LEU A 26 -4.46 1.37 -2.97
C LEU A 26 -3.34 1.16 -3.99
N LEU A 27 -2.79 2.24 -4.54
CA LEU A 27 -1.67 2.18 -5.50
C LEU A 27 -0.44 1.54 -4.87
N ALA A 28 -0.08 1.94 -3.64
CA ALA A 28 1.08 1.37 -2.94
C ALA A 28 0.89 -0.12 -2.64
N ILE A 29 -0.29 -0.53 -2.14
CA ILE A 29 -0.60 -1.95 -1.89
C ILE A 29 -0.57 -2.75 -3.19
N ALA A 30 -1.19 -2.24 -4.25
CA ALA A 30 -1.23 -2.93 -5.53
C ALA A 30 0.18 -3.09 -6.13
N ALA A 31 0.99 -2.04 -6.09
CA ALA A 31 2.38 -2.07 -6.56
C ALA A 31 3.21 -3.09 -5.78
N MET A 32 3.10 -3.10 -4.44
CA MET A 32 3.84 -4.03 -3.59
C MET A 32 3.36 -5.47 -3.76
N GLY A 33 2.05 -5.70 -3.85
CA GLY A 33 1.49 -7.01 -4.14
C GLY A 33 2.00 -7.58 -5.48
N LEU A 34 1.99 -6.76 -6.54
CA LEU A 34 2.54 -7.13 -7.84
C LEU A 34 4.04 -7.41 -7.77
N LEU A 35 4.83 -6.51 -7.18
CA LEU A 35 6.30 -6.66 -7.07
C LEU A 35 6.69 -7.93 -6.33
N VAL A 36 6.08 -8.15 -5.17
CA VAL A 36 6.36 -9.29 -4.29
C VAL A 36 5.94 -10.60 -4.95
N GLY A 37 4.77 -10.64 -5.59
CA GLY A 37 4.28 -11.81 -6.32
C GLY A 37 5.11 -12.15 -7.56
N ARG A 38 5.43 -11.14 -8.39
CA ARG A 38 6.27 -11.28 -9.60
C ARG A 38 7.69 -11.74 -9.29
N SER A 39 8.21 -11.38 -8.13
CA SER A 39 9.57 -11.74 -7.71
C SER A 39 9.68 -13.15 -7.09
N GLY A 40 8.55 -13.84 -6.88
CA GLY A 40 8.49 -15.26 -6.53
C GLY A 40 8.01 -15.58 -5.11
N LEU A 41 7.95 -16.87 -4.77
CA LEU A 41 7.39 -17.30 -3.47
C LEU A 41 8.25 -16.85 -2.28
N ALA A 42 9.58 -16.80 -2.46
CA ALA A 42 10.50 -16.37 -1.40
C ALA A 42 10.31 -14.89 -1.04
N THR A 43 9.97 -14.04 -2.01
CA THR A 43 9.61 -12.64 -1.77
C THR A 43 8.23 -12.57 -1.11
N CYS A 44 7.23 -13.35 -1.53
CA CYS A 44 5.92 -13.40 -0.84
C CYS A 44 6.04 -13.74 0.65
N ARG A 45 6.82 -14.77 0.98
CA ARG A 45 7.00 -15.25 2.37
C ARG A 45 7.65 -14.22 3.31
N ARG A 46 8.36 -13.23 2.76
CA ARG A 46 9.01 -12.17 3.54
C ARG A 46 8.31 -10.81 3.40
N GLY A 47 7.92 -10.44 2.19
CA GLY A 47 7.31 -9.16 1.86
C GLY A 47 5.94 -8.96 2.51
N ILE A 48 5.04 -9.95 2.42
CA ILE A 48 3.70 -9.84 3.00
C ILE A 48 3.71 -9.63 4.53
N PRO A 49 4.43 -10.45 5.33
CA PRO A 49 4.48 -10.19 6.77
C PRO A 49 5.22 -8.90 7.12
N MET A 50 6.20 -8.48 6.31
CA MET A 50 6.88 -7.20 6.51
C MET A 50 6.01 -6.00 6.17
N LEU A 51 5.13 -6.10 5.17
CA LEU A 51 4.07 -5.12 4.93
C LEU A 51 3.17 -5.00 6.16
N ALA A 52 2.65 -6.13 6.66
CA ALA A 52 1.76 -6.16 7.83
C ALA A 52 2.43 -5.57 9.08
N ALA A 53 3.69 -5.95 9.34
CA ALA A 53 4.49 -5.40 10.43
C ALA A 53 4.75 -3.90 10.23
N GLY A 54 5.05 -3.48 9.00
CA GLY A 54 5.20 -2.08 8.63
C GLY A 54 3.94 -1.27 8.95
N VAL A 55 2.76 -1.76 8.56
CA VAL A 55 1.46 -1.12 8.86
C VAL A 55 1.24 -1.00 10.36
N ALA A 56 1.50 -2.06 11.12
CA ALA A 56 1.38 -2.02 12.58
C ALA A 56 2.32 -0.98 13.21
N VAL A 57 3.57 -0.90 12.74
CA VAL A 57 4.54 0.12 13.17
C VAL A 57 4.05 1.52 12.79
N GLY A 58 3.57 1.71 11.57
CA GLY A 58 3.05 2.99 11.09
C GLY A 58 1.87 3.49 11.91
N LEU A 59 0.91 2.62 12.23
CA LEU A 59 -0.24 2.93 13.08
C LEU A 59 0.19 3.33 14.50
N GLY A 60 1.21 2.69 15.06
CA GLY A 60 1.78 3.08 16.36
C GLY A 60 2.46 4.46 16.30
N LEU A 61 3.17 4.75 15.20
CA LEU A 61 3.87 6.02 14.97
C LEU A 61 2.93 7.17 14.60
N ALA A 62 1.73 6.88 14.10
CA ALA A 62 0.75 7.88 13.67
C ALA A 62 0.40 8.91 14.76
N SER A 63 0.50 8.52 16.04
CA SER A 63 0.26 9.42 17.18
C SER A 63 1.38 10.44 17.43
N VAL A 64 2.59 10.17 16.92
CA VAL A 64 3.81 10.97 17.14
C VAL A 64 4.18 11.77 15.89
N VAL A 65 3.89 11.22 14.71
CA VAL A 65 4.22 11.81 13.43
C VAL A 65 3.16 12.84 13.05
N THR A 66 3.50 14.13 13.14
CA THR A 66 2.61 15.25 12.76
C THR A 66 2.53 15.50 11.25
N THR A 67 3.08 14.60 10.42
CA THR A 67 3.01 14.71 8.94
C THR A 67 1.67 14.26 8.36
N SER A 68 0.63 14.18 9.21
CA SER A 68 -0.73 13.76 8.85
C SER A 68 -1.18 14.45 7.57
N GLY A 69 -1.42 13.68 6.51
CA GLY A 69 -1.87 14.16 5.20
C GLY A 69 -0.82 14.18 4.09
N THR A 70 0.45 13.86 4.36
CA THR A 70 1.47 13.76 3.30
C THR A 70 1.50 12.34 2.73
N THR A 71 0.71 12.09 1.69
CA THR A 71 0.69 10.80 0.96
C THR A 71 1.94 10.56 0.09
N THR A 72 2.92 11.47 0.12
CA THR A 72 4.14 11.41 -0.70
C THR A 72 4.92 10.10 -0.53
N PRO A 73 5.17 9.57 0.68
CA PRO A 73 5.90 8.31 0.84
C PRO A 73 5.19 7.12 0.18
N LEU A 74 3.85 7.08 0.24
CA LEU A 74 3.04 6.05 -0.43
C LEU A 74 3.16 6.16 -1.95
N VAL A 75 3.08 7.39 -2.48
CA VAL A 75 3.21 7.65 -3.91
C VAL A 75 4.61 7.26 -4.41
N VAL A 76 5.67 7.57 -3.65
CA VAL A 76 7.04 7.15 -3.98
C VAL A 76 7.18 5.63 -3.94
N ALA A 77 6.61 4.97 -2.92
CA ALA A 77 6.61 3.51 -2.85
C ALA A 77 5.89 2.87 -4.05
N ALA A 78 4.72 3.40 -4.42
CA ALA A 78 3.97 2.96 -5.59
C ALA A 78 4.75 3.19 -6.89
N LEU A 79 5.41 4.34 -7.02
CA LEU A 79 6.21 4.69 -8.19
C LEU A 79 7.39 3.74 -8.36
N VAL A 80 8.15 3.49 -7.29
CA VAL A 80 9.33 2.61 -7.32
C VAL A 80 8.92 1.17 -7.62
N ALA A 81 7.93 0.63 -6.89
CA ALA A 81 7.50 -0.74 -7.10
C ALA A 81 6.83 -0.92 -8.48
N GLY A 82 6.00 0.04 -8.90
CA GLY A 82 5.38 0.06 -10.22
C GLY A 82 6.41 0.03 -11.34
N ALA A 83 7.45 0.88 -11.26
CA ALA A 83 8.49 0.95 -12.28
C ALA A 83 9.30 -0.35 -12.38
N ILE A 84 9.62 -0.99 -11.25
CA ILE A 84 10.28 -2.29 -11.22
C ILE A 84 9.42 -3.37 -11.89
N VAL A 85 8.10 -3.38 -11.60
CA VAL A 85 7.14 -4.30 -12.22
C VAL A 85 7.03 -4.05 -13.74
N THR A 86 6.97 -2.79 -14.17
CA THR A 86 6.96 -2.41 -15.59
C THR A 86 8.21 -2.90 -16.32
N ALA A 87 9.37 -2.78 -15.69
CA ALA A 87 10.65 -3.23 -16.24
C ALA A 87 10.83 -4.76 -16.25
N ASP A 88 9.83 -5.52 -15.80
CA ASP A 88 9.88 -6.97 -15.59
C ASP A 88 11.03 -7.44 -14.70
N GLN A 89 11.50 -6.56 -13.80
CA GLN A 89 12.62 -6.85 -12.94
C GLN A 89 12.16 -7.60 -11.70
N ARG A 90 12.93 -8.63 -11.32
CA ARG A 90 12.74 -9.38 -10.08
C ARG A 90 13.70 -8.84 -9.02
N VAL A 91 13.20 -8.66 -7.80
CA VAL A 91 14.03 -8.23 -6.68
C VAL A 91 14.33 -9.39 -5.74
N PRO A 92 15.48 -9.40 -5.06
CA PRO A 92 15.76 -10.41 -4.06
C PRO A 92 14.83 -10.26 -2.83
N PRO A 93 14.59 -11.33 -2.05
CA PRO A 93 13.61 -11.33 -0.96
C PRO A 93 13.80 -10.26 0.11
N TRP A 94 15.03 -9.85 0.39
CA TRP A 94 15.34 -8.84 1.40
C TRP A 94 15.01 -7.42 0.91
N VAL A 95 15.21 -7.12 -0.38
CA VAL A 95 14.79 -5.85 -0.99
C VAL A 95 13.27 -5.76 -0.99
N ALA A 96 12.58 -6.82 -1.42
CA ALA A 96 11.12 -6.87 -1.39
C ALA A 96 10.57 -6.67 0.04
N ALA A 97 11.19 -7.31 1.02
CA ALA A 97 10.84 -7.16 2.43
C ALA A 97 11.03 -5.72 2.93
N GLY A 98 12.16 -5.08 2.61
CA GLY A 98 12.43 -3.69 2.98
C GLY A 98 11.45 -2.72 2.34
N LEU A 99 11.20 -2.85 1.03
CA LEU A 99 10.23 -2.00 0.32
C LEU A 99 8.81 -2.19 0.87
N ALA A 100 8.41 -3.43 1.14
CA ALA A 100 7.11 -3.73 1.73
C ALA A 100 6.98 -3.16 3.16
N ALA A 101 8.02 -3.25 3.99
CA ALA A 101 8.03 -2.66 5.32
C ALA A 101 7.86 -1.14 5.27
N LEU A 102 8.64 -0.45 4.41
CA LEU A 102 8.58 1.00 4.25
C LEU A 102 7.20 1.45 3.73
N ALA A 103 6.66 0.76 2.73
CA ALA A 103 5.31 1.04 2.21
C ALA A 103 4.24 0.78 3.26
N GLY A 104 4.37 -0.31 4.03
CA GLY A 104 3.46 -0.62 5.14
C GLY A 104 3.51 0.47 6.21
N THR A 105 4.70 0.94 6.61
CA THR A 105 4.83 2.01 7.59
C THR A 105 4.25 3.32 7.11
N ALA A 106 4.50 3.69 5.85
CA ALA A 106 3.86 4.85 5.24
C ALA A 106 2.33 4.73 5.25
N LEU A 107 1.80 3.54 4.93
CA LEU A 107 0.37 3.26 4.95
C LEU A 107 -0.22 3.36 6.36
N GLY A 108 0.44 2.79 7.37
CA GLY A 108 -0.05 2.86 8.74
C GLY A 108 -0.07 4.28 9.31
N ILE A 109 0.87 5.13 8.89
CA ILE A 109 0.88 6.56 9.28
C ILE A 109 -0.26 7.32 8.60
N ASP A 110 -0.51 7.06 7.32
CA ASP A 110 -1.59 7.70 6.55
C ASP A 110 -2.98 7.24 7.00
N ALA A 111 -3.14 5.95 7.28
CA ALA A 111 -4.39 5.32 7.70
C ALA A 111 -4.70 5.46 9.20
N ALA A 112 -4.21 6.53 9.84
CA ALA A 112 -4.44 6.82 11.25
C ALA A 112 -5.95 6.89 11.56
N PRO A 113 -6.48 6.08 12.49
CA PRO A 113 -7.92 6.08 12.76
C PRO A 113 -8.42 7.40 13.36
N GLU A 114 -9.38 8.05 12.71
CA GLU A 114 -10.15 9.16 13.29
C GLU A 114 -11.26 8.61 14.22
N ALA A 115 -10.86 7.99 15.32
CA ALA A 115 -11.76 7.29 16.23
C ALA A 115 -12.10 8.11 17.48
N LYS A 116 -13.37 8.02 17.93
CA LYS A 116 -13.86 8.69 19.15
C LYS A 116 -13.49 7.97 20.45
N SER A 117 -12.97 6.75 20.38
CA SER A 117 -12.54 5.96 21.54
C SER A 117 -11.32 5.11 21.21
N HIS A 118 -10.55 4.73 22.23
CA HIS A 118 -9.39 3.85 22.05
C HIS A 118 -9.77 2.48 21.48
N ILE A 119 -10.91 1.92 21.89
CA ILE A 119 -11.39 0.63 21.38
C ILE A 119 -11.68 0.77 19.88
N ALA A 120 -12.40 1.82 19.48
CA ALA A 120 -12.68 2.11 18.06
C ALA A 120 -11.39 2.28 17.24
N ALA A 121 -10.38 2.98 17.79
CA ALA A 121 -9.08 3.16 17.15
C ALA A 121 -8.36 1.82 16.93
N VAL A 122 -8.32 0.96 17.96
CA VAL A 122 -7.71 -0.37 17.87
C VAL A 122 -8.47 -1.27 16.91
N THR A 123 -9.81 -1.27 16.95
CA THR A 123 -10.65 -2.05 16.04
C THR A 123 -10.41 -1.64 14.59
N SER A 124 -10.37 -0.34 14.31
CA SER A 124 -10.09 0.18 12.98
C SER A 124 -8.66 -0.15 12.54
N GLY A 125 -7.65 0.07 13.39
CA GLY A 125 -6.25 -0.22 13.07
C GLY A 125 -6.00 -1.71 12.78
N VAL A 126 -6.58 -2.62 13.58
CA VAL A 126 -6.51 -4.06 13.30
C VAL A 126 -7.16 -4.39 11.97
N ALA A 127 -8.32 -3.79 11.68
CA ALA A 127 -9.00 -3.98 10.40
C ALA A 127 -8.18 -3.45 9.22
N THR A 128 -7.49 -2.31 9.36
CA THR A 128 -6.58 -1.76 8.35
C THR A 128 -5.42 -2.71 8.06
N ILE A 129 -4.81 -3.31 9.10
CA ILE A 129 -3.75 -4.32 8.93
C ILE A 129 -4.30 -5.52 8.15
N VAL A 130 -5.47 -6.03 8.54
CA VAL A 130 -6.09 -7.17 7.87
C VAL A 130 -6.44 -6.84 6.41
N GLY A 131 -7.06 -5.69 6.14
CA GLY A 131 -7.50 -5.28 4.81
C GLY A 131 -6.34 -5.07 3.86
N SER A 132 -5.34 -4.29 4.27
CA SER A 132 -4.14 -4.02 3.46
C SER A 132 -3.35 -5.30 3.19
N THR A 133 -3.15 -6.15 4.20
CA THR A 133 -2.41 -7.41 4.05
C THR A 133 -3.18 -8.42 3.20
N ALA A 134 -4.50 -8.55 3.37
CA ALA A 134 -5.33 -9.43 2.57
C ALA A 134 -5.32 -9.02 1.09
N LEU A 135 -5.49 -7.72 0.82
CA LEU A 135 -5.44 -7.20 -0.55
C LEU A 135 -4.06 -7.42 -1.19
N ALA A 136 -2.99 -7.10 -0.48
CA ALA A 136 -1.63 -7.37 -0.95
C ALA A 136 -1.39 -8.86 -1.24
N THR A 137 -1.91 -9.74 -0.37
CA THR A 137 -1.78 -11.19 -0.51
C THR A 137 -2.54 -11.70 -1.73
N ILE A 138 -3.76 -11.22 -1.97
CA ILE A 138 -4.56 -11.59 -3.15
C ILE A 138 -3.84 -11.19 -4.43
N ILE A 139 -3.35 -9.94 -4.50
CA ILE A 139 -2.62 -9.44 -5.68
C ILE A 139 -1.32 -10.22 -5.88
N ALA A 140 -0.57 -10.47 -4.80
CA ALA A 140 0.67 -11.25 -4.86
C ALA A 140 0.41 -12.70 -5.29
N ALA A 141 -0.66 -13.33 -4.82
CA ALA A 141 -1.03 -14.69 -5.22
C ALA A 141 -1.39 -14.77 -6.70
N LEU A 142 -2.08 -13.77 -7.24
CA LEU A 142 -2.37 -13.67 -8.68
C LEU A 142 -1.09 -13.46 -9.48
N ALA A 143 -0.22 -12.55 -9.05
CA ALA A 143 1.04 -12.24 -9.70
C ALA A 143 2.07 -13.40 -9.65
N LEU A 144 2.02 -14.22 -8.59
CA LEU A 144 2.87 -15.40 -8.44
C LEU A 144 2.48 -16.53 -9.42
N ARG A 145 1.22 -16.59 -9.84
CA ARG A 145 0.68 -17.60 -10.78
C ARG A 145 0.84 -17.23 -12.26
N VAL A 146 1.68 -16.24 -12.55
CA VAL A 146 1.99 -15.82 -13.91
C VAL A 146 2.93 -16.85 -14.55
N GLU A 147 2.39 -17.62 -15.49
CA GLU A 147 3.11 -18.70 -16.21
C GLU A 147 3.20 -18.42 -17.71
N LYS A 148 2.16 -17.84 -18.30
CA LYS A 148 2.08 -17.60 -19.75
C LYS A 148 2.69 -16.26 -20.12
N HIS A 149 3.28 -16.16 -21.31
CA HIS A 149 3.91 -14.93 -21.79
C HIS A 149 2.96 -13.71 -21.77
N TRP A 150 1.69 -13.87 -22.17
CA TRP A 150 0.71 -12.77 -22.13
C TRP A 150 0.39 -12.29 -20.70
N GLN A 151 0.53 -13.16 -19.69
CA GLN A 151 0.32 -12.79 -18.29
C GLN A 151 1.47 -11.94 -17.75
N HIS A 152 2.71 -12.15 -18.24
CA HIS A 152 3.83 -11.25 -17.97
C HIS A 152 3.54 -9.85 -18.52
N VAL A 153 3.12 -9.77 -19.78
CA VAL A 153 2.75 -8.50 -20.42
C VAL A 153 1.63 -7.81 -19.65
N ALA A 154 0.59 -8.53 -19.24
CA ALA A 154 -0.50 -7.98 -18.42
C ALA A 154 0.00 -7.40 -17.09
N ALA A 155 0.95 -8.05 -16.41
CA ALA A 155 1.55 -7.54 -15.19
C ALA A 155 2.40 -6.28 -15.44
N GLN A 156 3.16 -6.23 -16.54
CA GLN A 156 3.93 -5.05 -16.93
C GLN A 156 3.02 -3.85 -17.25
N VAL A 157 1.89 -4.10 -17.94
CA VAL A 157 0.87 -3.10 -18.23
C VAL A 157 0.22 -2.59 -16.94
N ALA A 158 -0.13 -3.48 -16.00
CA ALA A 158 -0.63 -3.06 -14.70
C ALA A 158 0.41 -2.20 -13.94
N GLY A 159 1.69 -2.59 -13.97
CA GLY A 159 2.78 -1.81 -13.39
C GLY A 159 2.93 -0.44 -14.05
N SER A 160 2.77 -0.33 -15.37
CA SER A 160 2.94 0.95 -16.08
C SER A 160 1.81 1.92 -15.77
N TRP A 161 0.58 1.43 -15.63
CA TRP A 161 -0.56 2.23 -15.17
C TRP A 161 -0.34 2.75 -13.75
N ILE A 162 0.13 1.89 -12.83
CA ILE A 162 0.45 2.30 -11.45
C ILE A 162 1.55 3.36 -11.45
N THR A 163 2.61 3.15 -12.23
CA THR A 163 3.73 4.11 -12.37
C THR A 163 3.21 5.45 -12.87
N ALA A 164 2.38 5.47 -13.91
CA ALA A 164 1.81 6.69 -14.46
C ALA A 164 0.92 7.41 -13.44
N TRP A 165 0.04 6.70 -12.71
CA TRP A 165 -0.81 7.30 -11.69
C TRP A 165 0.01 7.87 -10.53
N ALA A 166 1.05 7.16 -10.10
CA ALA A 166 1.96 7.65 -9.07
C ALA A 166 2.73 8.89 -9.54
N MET A 167 3.19 8.94 -10.79
CA MET A 167 3.82 10.14 -11.37
C MET A 167 2.87 11.34 -11.39
N LEU A 168 1.60 11.14 -11.80
CA LEU A 168 0.59 12.19 -11.80
C LEU A 168 0.33 12.73 -10.38
N TYR A 169 0.21 11.83 -9.41
CA TYR A 169 0.00 12.21 -8.01
C TYR A 169 1.21 12.95 -7.44
N PHE A 170 2.42 12.50 -7.75
CA PHE A 170 3.66 13.15 -7.33
C PHE A 170 3.80 14.54 -7.94
N ALA A 171 3.54 14.68 -9.25
CA ALA A 171 3.56 15.97 -9.93
C ALA A 171 2.50 16.93 -9.35
N TYR A 172 1.30 16.42 -9.03
CA TYR A 172 0.25 17.22 -8.38
C TYR A 172 0.70 17.74 -7.00
N GLN A 173 1.36 16.91 -6.19
CA GLN A 173 1.91 17.34 -4.90
C GLN A 173 2.99 18.42 -5.05
N LEU A 174 3.90 18.27 -6.01
CA LEU A 174 4.92 19.28 -6.31
C LEU A 174 4.31 20.60 -6.76
N ALA A 175 3.26 20.56 -7.58
CA ALA A 175 2.55 21.75 -8.04
C ALA A 175 1.79 22.48 -6.92
N LEU A 176 1.40 21.78 -5.85
CA LEU A 176 0.83 22.40 -4.66
C LEU A 176 1.89 23.09 -3.79
N LEU A 177 3.12 22.55 -3.74
CA LEU A 177 4.23 23.12 -2.97
C LEU A 177 4.83 24.38 -3.62
N SER A 178 4.64 24.57 -4.93
CA SER A 178 5.15 25.73 -5.67
C SER A 178 4.19 26.94 -5.69
N ARG A 179 3.03 26.83 -5.04
CA ARG A 179 2.07 27.93 -4.86
C ARG A 179 2.24 28.56 -3.48
#